data_AF-A0AAP9SY06-F1
#
_entry.id   AF-A0AAP9SY06-F1
#
_cell.length_a   1.000
_cell.length_b   1.000
_cell.length_c   1.000
_cell.angle_alpha   90.00
_cell.angle_beta   90.00
_cell.angle_gamma   90.00
#
_symmetry.space_group_name_H-M   'P 1'
#
loop_
_entity.id
_entity.type
_entity.pdbx_description
1 polymer ?
#
loop_
_entity_poly.entity_id
_entity_poly.type
_entity_poly.pdbx_seq_one_letter_code
_entity_poly.pdbx_strand_id
1 'polypeptide(L)'
;MTRHKNLLILFFCSICISVAGQPCAVKSLVPDTPSKAPDYFCTWNLQGYVASYKSTELTRAAMTEDYLFGDGPYQNWVDCYPAIRKDLYFVMDDSWDIPKGVNDSPNPYLGTVELSPDRFPSFGGDDVERLRQLSLKIKSKGWKGIGGWICAQKAEKYADIPEEEYWKRRIKVANEAGFDYWKVDWGKEDRNGEWRRRLTSMGKRYAPHLYIEHALRNEFIEFSDVFRTYDVENIMAQPITIQRICDLLPYKTVNGAKGIINCEDEPYIAVGLGCAIGVMRHSFAGTLPDGTQDFVFPPTGRDIKRRLDEVVRGVRWHRIAVPFSVGNTAYAIDSVKLTDHWTLWENETWNKGRKVGTDVIAVAPARVARGMGLPKVSGAPLEVRPFVLASRYPNGAVAVVTIGRNLGREYVTEEVAVTVSIDRWDVPVGLLGYFKEVTMVFPSSIEKENRTVYAQDLAGETPVDITSKIVIKGNRLTIPGDVIRQIGLMNASEGDCSDPGMVLRIM
;
A
#
# COMPACT_ATOMS: atom_id res chain seq x y z
N MET A 1 47.47 -67.36 -46.46
CA MET A 1 48.45 -66.70 -45.56
C MET A 1 47.76 -65.66 -44.72
N THR A 2 47.36 -66.10 -43.53
CA THR A 2 47.34 -65.40 -42.23
C THR A 2 47.43 -63.86 -42.18
N ARG A 3 46.39 -63.25 -41.59
CA ARG A 3 46.50 -62.35 -40.43
C ARG A 3 45.12 -62.14 -39.79
N HIS A 4 44.92 -62.72 -38.61
CA HIS A 4 43.79 -62.44 -37.72
C HIS A 4 44.14 -61.25 -36.80
N LYS A 5 43.20 -60.33 -36.62
CA LYS A 5 43.25 -59.27 -35.60
C LYS A 5 42.27 -59.64 -34.48
N ASN A 6 42.77 -59.64 -33.25
CA ASN A 6 42.03 -59.86 -32.01
C ASN A 6 41.04 -58.70 -31.74
N LEU A 7 39.84 -59.04 -31.27
CA LEU A 7 38.88 -58.10 -30.70
C LEU A 7 38.58 -58.55 -29.26
N LEU A 8 39.00 -57.73 -28.28
CA LEU A 8 38.61 -57.86 -26.88
C LEU A 8 37.19 -57.29 -26.69
N ILE A 9 36.30 -58.06 -26.07
CA ILE A 9 34.99 -57.61 -25.61
C ILE A 9 35.08 -57.41 -24.09
N LEU A 10 34.88 -56.17 -23.62
CA LEU A 10 34.70 -55.84 -22.20
C LEU A 10 33.19 -55.78 -21.90
N PHE A 11 32.76 -56.55 -20.89
CA PHE A 11 31.44 -56.45 -20.27
C PHE A 11 31.42 -55.30 -19.25
N PHE A 12 30.48 -54.36 -19.38
CA PHE A 12 30.16 -53.36 -18.34
C PHE A 12 28.82 -53.72 -17.69
N CYS A 13 28.85 -54.03 -16.39
CA CYS A 13 27.66 -54.14 -15.55
C CYS A 13 27.17 -52.73 -15.16
N SER A 14 25.94 -52.37 -15.55
CA SER A 14 25.27 -51.16 -15.08
C SER A 14 24.58 -51.43 -13.74
N ILE A 15 25.02 -50.73 -12.69
CA ILE A 15 24.31 -50.62 -11.42
C ILE A 15 23.33 -49.45 -11.53
N CYS A 16 22.03 -49.73 -11.49
CA CYS A 16 20.98 -48.72 -11.40
C CYS A 16 20.93 -48.18 -9.96
N ILE A 17 21.44 -46.96 -9.74
CA ILE A 17 21.19 -46.21 -8.52
C ILE A 17 19.86 -45.46 -8.71
N SER A 18 18.83 -45.88 -7.98
CA SER A 18 17.57 -45.15 -7.88
C SER A 18 17.82 -43.86 -7.10
N VAL A 19 17.79 -42.72 -7.79
CA VAL A 19 17.76 -41.40 -7.15
C VAL A 19 16.36 -41.22 -6.55
N ALA A 20 16.25 -41.44 -5.24
CA ALA A 20 15.09 -40.98 -4.48
C ALA A 20 15.02 -39.46 -4.62
N GLY A 21 13.93 -38.94 -5.18
CA GLY A 21 13.74 -37.51 -5.37
C GLY A 21 13.78 -36.78 -4.03
N GLN A 22 14.74 -35.86 -3.87
CA GLN A 22 14.67 -34.85 -2.82
C GLN A 22 13.38 -34.04 -3.01
N PRO A 23 12.62 -33.76 -1.93
CA PRO A 23 11.52 -32.82 -2.01
C PRO A 23 12.06 -31.49 -2.55
N CYS A 24 11.47 -30.98 -3.64
CA CYS A 24 11.80 -29.67 -4.15
C CYS A 24 11.53 -28.65 -3.04
N ALA A 25 12.57 -28.01 -2.49
CA ALA A 25 12.41 -26.99 -1.46
C ALA A 25 11.45 -25.91 -1.98
N VAL A 26 10.43 -25.59 -1.19
CA VAL A 26 9.51 -24.47 -1.50
C VAL A 26 10.35 -23.19 -1.51
N LYS A 27 10.51 -22.56 -2.68
CA LYS A 27 11.39 -21.41 -2.86
C LYS A 27 10.90 -20.17 -2.09
N SER A 28 9.60 -19.84 -2.23
CA SER A 28 8.92 -18.72 -1.56
C SER A 28 7.40 -18.89 -1.68
N LEU A 29 6.65 -18.46 -0.67
CA LEU A 29 5.19 -18.33 -0.70
C LEU A 29 4.73 -17.00 -1.34
N VAL A 30 5.62 -16.02 -1.46
CA VAL A 30 5.36 -14.73 -2.10
C VAL A 30 5.90 -14.78 -3.54
N PRO A 31 5.08 -14.50 -4.57
CA PRO A 31 5.54 -14.52 -5.94
C PRO A 31 6.68 -13.51 -6.21
N ASP A 32 7.62 -13.89 -7.09
CA ASP A 32 8.67 -13.00 -7.58
C ASP A 32 8.10 -11.92 -8.54
N THR A 33 6.99 -12.23 -9.19
CA THR A 33 6.29 -11.34 -10.13
C THR A 33 5.76 -10.09 -9.42
N PRO A 34 6.05 -8.88 -9.93
CA PRO A 34 5.52 -7.66 -9.34
C PRO A 34 4.00 -7.58 -9.32
N SER A 35 3.46 -6.88 -8.33
CA SER A 35 2.03 -6.69 -8.19
C SER A 35 1.44 -5.82 -9.30
N LYS A 36 0.18 -6.09 -9.67
CA LYS A 36 -0.65 -5.20 -10.50
C LYS A 36 -1.38 -4.14 -9.69
N ALA A 37 -1.31 -4.14 -8.36
CA ALA A 37 -1.98 -3.18 -7.49
C ALA A 37 -1.60 -1.73 -7.82
N PRO A 38 -2.52 -0.76 -7.73
CA PRO A 38 -2.24 0.65 -7.96
C PRO A 38 -1.57 1.31 -6.74
N ASP A 39 -0.65 0.60 -6.09
CA ASP A 39 0.05 1.10 -4.92
C ASP A 39 1.13 2.11 -5.34
N TYR A 40 1.36 3.12 -4.51
CA TYR A 40 2.34 4.15 -4.80
C TYR A 40 3.13 4.59 -3.57
N PHE A 41 4.28 5.22 -3.81
CA PHE A 41 4.98 6.07 -2.85
C PHE A 41 4.87 7.52 -3.29
N CYS A 42 4.50 8.41 -2.37
CA CYS A 42 4.23 9.81 -2.66
C CYS A 42 5.19 10.75 -1.91
N THR A 43 5.71 11.75 -2.62
CA THR A 43 6.78 12.63 -2.11
C THR A 43 6.32 13.76 -1.21
N TRP A 44 5.01 13.98 -1.00
CA TRP A 44 4.50 15.14 -0.24
C TRP A 44 5.17 15.33 1.13
N ASN A 45 5.34 14.23 1.87
CA ASN A 45 5.95 14.30 3.19
C ASN A 45 7.47 14.35 3.16
N LEU A 46 8.12 13.90 2.08
CA LEU A 46 9.54 14.17 1.87
C LEU A 46 9.76 15.67 1.63
N GLN A 47 8.95 16.27 0.75
CA GLN A 47 8.94 17.71 0.48
C GLN A 47 8.71 18.50 1.77
N GLY A 48 7.73 18.10 2.56
CA GLY A 48 7.41 18.73 3.83
C GLY A 48 8.53 18.56 4.85
N TYR A 49 9.09 17.36 4.99
CA TYR A 49 10.20 17.10 5.91
C TYR A 49 11.42 17.98 5.61
N VAL A 50 11.87 18.07 4.35
CA VAL A 50 13.06 18.89 4.02
C VAL A 50 12.82 20.39 4.22
N ALA A 51 11.56 20.82 4.15
CA ALA A 51 11.14 22.19 4.43
C ALA A 51 10.80 22.44 5.91
N SER A 52 10.97 21.44 6.79
CA SER A 52 10.45 21.43 8.16
C SER A 52 8.96 21.82 8.27
N TYR A 53 8.18 21.58 7.21
CA TYR A 53 6.78 21.96 7.08
C TYR A 53 6.49 23.45 7.41
N LYS A 54 7.48 24.34 7.24
CA LYS A 54 7.38 25.76 7.64
C LYS A 54 6.28 26.52 6.91
N SER A 55 6.09 26.23 5.62
CA SER A 55 5.01 26.77 4.81
C SER A 55 4.74 25.88 3.59
N THR A 56 3.54 25.96 3.03
CA THR A 56 3.22 25.30 1.76
C THR A 56 4.13 25.76 0.63
N GLU A 57 4.52 27.04 0.61
CA GLU A 57 5.45 27.59 -0.37
C GLU A 57 6.81 26.85 -0.35
N LEU A 58 7.39 26.65 0.84
CA LEU A 58 8.67 25.96 0.99
C LEU A 58 8.55 24.46 0.67
N THR A 59 7.45 23.82 1.07
CA THR A 59 7.13 22.43 0.70
C THR A 59 7.05 22.26 -0.82
N ARG A 60 6.42 23.19 -1.54
CA ARG A 60 6.36 23.19 -3.01
C ARG A 60 7.72 23.45 -3.65
N ALA A 61 8.52 24.35 -3.06
CA ALA A 61 9.87 24.65 -3.54
C ALA A 61 10.81 23.44 -3.47
N ALA A 62 10.56 22.49 -2.57
CA ALA A 62 11.36 21.27 -2.41
C ALA A 62 11.23 20.26 -3.56
N MET A 63 10.19 20.33 -4.39
CA MET A 63 10.06 19.44 -5.54
C MET A 63 11.02 19.86 -6.67
N THR A 64 12.22 19.24 -6.70
CA THR A 64 13.29 19.54 -7.66
C THR A 64 14.09 18.29 -8.03
N GLU A 65 14.82 18.34 -9.15
CA GLU A 65 15.68 17.25 -9.59
C GLU A 65 16.73 16.86 -8.54
N ASP A 66 17.33 17.83 -7.85
CA ASP A 66 18.37 17.58 -6.84
C ASP A 66 17.83 16.76 -5.67
N TYR A 67 16.64 17.06 -5.17
CA TYR A 67 16.04 16.25 -4.10
C TYR A 67 15.66 14.84 -4.56
N LEU A 68 15.24 14.70 -5.82
CA LEU A 68 14.91 13.38 -6.37
C LEU A 68 16.15 12.50 -6.61
N PHE A 69 17.23 13.06 -7.16
CA PHE A 69 18.35 12.29 -7.72
C PHE A 69 19.74 12.63 -7.17
N GLY A 70 19.88 13.74 -6.44
CA GLY A 70 21.15 14.18 -5.88
C GLY A 70 21.60 13.33 -4.70
N ASP A 71 22.82 13.54 -4.26
CA ASP A 71 23.53 12.79 -3.21
C ASP A 71 23.72 13.59 -1.91
N GLY A 72 23.14 14.78 -1.83
CA GLY A 72 23.20 15.66 -0.67
C GLY A 72 22.30 15.23 0.49
N PRO A 73 22.33 15.99 1.61
CA PRO A 73 21.49 15.74 2.77
C PRO A 73 20.00 15.71 2.40
N TYR A 74 19.31 14.65 2.83
CA TYR A 74 17.88 14.43 2.56
C TYR A 74 17.49 14.42 1.07
N GLN A 75 18.43 14.15 0.17
CA GLN A 75 18.18 13.95 -1.26
C GLN A 75 18.00 12.45 -1.58
N ASN A 76 18.07 12.10 -2.87
CA ASN A 76 17.94 10.73 -3.39
C ASN A 76 16.60 10.04 -3.06
N TRP A 77 15.50 10.77 -3.16
CA TRP A 77 14.16 10.24 -2.84
C TRP A 77 13.77 9.00 -3.67
N VAL A 78 14.33 8.84 -4.88
CA VAL A 78 14.07 7.68 -5.74
C VAL A 78 14.66 6.35 -5.22
N ASP A 79 15.49 6.39 -4.17
CA ASP A 79 16.04 5.19 -3.53
C ASP A 79 15.24 4.72 -2.31
N CYS A 80 14.12 5.37 -1.99
CA CYS A 80 13.19 4.86 -0.98
C CYS A 80 12.65 3.46 -1.34
N TYR A 81 12.49 2.62 -0.31
CA TYR A 81 11.87 1.29 -0.39
C TYR A 81 12.46 0.31 -1.42
N PRO A 82 13.79 0.08 -1.43
CA PRO A 82 14.46 -0.66 -2.50
C PRO A 82 13.88 -2.06 -2.77
N ALA A 83 13.38 -2.76 -1.74
CA ALA A 83 12.83 -4.11 -1.83
C ALA A 83 11.47 -4.22 -2.57
N ILE A 84 10.74 -3.10 -2.70
CA ILE A 84 9.36 -3.08 -3.22
C ILE A 84 9.12 -2.03 -4.30
N ARG A 85 10.15 -1.30 -4.76
CA ARG A 85 10.02 -0.33 -5.86
C ARG A 85 9.32 -0.91 -7.08
N LYS A 86 9.60 -2.18 -7.43
CA LYS A 86 8.99 -2.86 -8.58
C LYS A 86 7.48 -3.03 -8.46
N ASP A 87 6.92 -2.88 -7.27
CA ASP A 87 5.49 -2.99 -6.99
C ASP A 87 4.80 -1.62 -6.82
N LEU A 88 5.56 -0.53 -6.71
CA LEU A 88 5.08 0.82 -6.41
C LEU A 88 5.24 1.79 -7.58
N TYR A 89 4.25 2.64 -7.81
CA TYR A 89 4.43 3.87 -8.59
C TYR A 89 5.17 4.93 -7.75
N PHE A 90 6.12 5.64 -8.34
CA PHE A 90 6.71 6.83 -7.73
C PHE A 90 5.87 8.06 -8.10
N VAL A 91 5.09 8.57 -7.16
CA VAL A 91 4.21 9.73 -7.38
C VAL A 91 4.90 10.99 -6.86
N MET A 92 5.29 11.86 -7.77
CA MET A 92 5.74 13.21 -7.42
C MET A 92 4.53 14.03 -6.99
N ASP A 93 4.48 14.44 -5.73
CA ASP A 93 3.41 15.29 -5.24
C ASP A 93 3.55 16.75 -5.74
N ASP A 94 2.77 17.69 -5.20
CA ASP A 94 2.57 19.03 -5.73
C ASP A 94 3.87 19.71 -6.21
N SER A 95 3.73 20.46 -7.31
CA SER A 95 4.69 21.41 -7.85
C SER A 95 5.83 20.84 -8.70
N TRP A 96 5.75 19.57 -9.13
CA TRP A 96 6.61 19.06 -10.19
C TRP A 96 6.37 19.76 -11.55
N ASP A 97 5.19 20.35 -11.73
CA ASP A 97 4.67 20.89 -12.99
C ASP A 97 4.58 22.42 -13.08
N ILE A 98 5.08 23.14 -12.08
CA ILE A 98 5.06 24.61 -12.03
C ILE A 98 6.48 25.19 -11.98
N PRO A 99 6.71 26.47 -12.35
CA PRO A 99 8.03 27.08 -12.26
C PRO A 99 8.63 27.03 -10.85
N LYS A 100 9.95 26.87 -10.75
CA LYS A 100 10.72 26.79 -9.50
C LYS A 100 10.51 28.02 -8.62
N GLY A 101 10.39 29.20 -9.22
CA GLY A 101 10.21 30.48 -8.53
C GLY A 101 8.77 30.84 -8.16
N VAL A 102 7.76 30.01 -8.48
CA VAL A 102 6.35 30.35 -8.28
C VAL A 102 5.68 29.28 -7.41
N ASN A 103 5.74 29.46 -6.10
CA ASN A 103 5.25 28.48 -5.11
C ASN A 103 4.07 29.00 -4.26
N ASP A 104 3.88 30.32 -4.19
CA ASP A 104 2.84 30.96 -3.39
C ASP A 104 1.59 31.32 -4.23
N SER A 105 0.54 31.79 -3.56
CA SER A 105 -0.71 32.26 -4.17
C SER A 105 -0.67 33.77 -4.46
N PRO A 106 -1.32 34.26 -5.53
CA PRO A 106 -2.00 33.51 -6.57
C PRO A 106 -1.01 32.80 -7.50
N ASN A 107 -1.35 31.58 -7.92
CA ASN A 107 -0.48 30.76 -8.76
C ASN A 107 -1.18 30.38 -10.09
N PRO A 108 -0.87 31.08 -11.20
CA PRO A 108 -1.52 30.84 -12.49
C PRO A 108 -1.04 29.55 -13.18
N TYR A 109 -0.05 28.85 -12.60
CA TYR A 109 0.54 27.63 -13.15
C TYR A 109 -0.07 26.35 -12.58
N LEU A 110 -0.86 26.40 -11.51
CA LEU A 110 -1.44 25.19 -10.91
C LEU A 110 -2.34 24.44 -11.90
N GLY A 111 -2.03 23.16 -12.12
CA GLY A 111 -2.70 22.32 -13.11
C GLY A 111 -2.08 22.39 -14.50
N THR A 112 -0.80 22.75 -14.62
CA THR A 112 -0.07 22.85 -15.89
C THR A 112 0.22 21.47 -16.47
N VAL A 113 0.57 20.48 -15.64
CA VAL A 113 0.84 19.09 -16.05
C VAL A 113 1.91 19.00 -17.16
N GLU A 114 2.97 19.80 -17.03
CA GLU A 114 4.17 19.81 -17.89
C GLU A 114 5.39 19.71 -16.98
N LEU A 115 6.39 18.90 -17.32
CA LEU A 115 7.58 18.79 -16.47
C LEU A 115 8.37 20.12 -16.48
N SER A 116 8.45 20.79 -15.33
CA SER A 116 9.03 22.14 -15.28
C SER A 116 10.53 22.14 -15.64
N PRO A 117 10.96 22.95 -16.63
CA PRO A 117 12.35 22.98 -17.09
C PRO A 117 13.35 23.53 -16.08
N ASP A 118 12.91 24.40 -15.17
CA ASP A 118 13.78 24.98 -14.14
C ASP A 118 13.91 24.11 -12.88
N ARG A 119 12.94 23.22 -12.62
CA ARG A 119 13.01 22.20 -11.56
C ARG A 119 13.76 20.96 -12.01
N PHE A 120 13.67 20.63 -13.30
CA PHE A 120 14.26 19.45 -13.90
C PHE A 120 15.06 19.78 -15.17
N PRO A 121 16.20 20.47 -15.02
CA PRO A 121 16.97 20.99 -16.15
C PRO A 121 17.65 19.92 -16.99
N SER A 122 17.88 18.71 -16.45
CA SER A 122 18.63 17.66 -17.18
C SER A 122 17.83 16.99 -18.28
N PHE A 123 16.50 17.16 -18.32
CA PHE A 123 15.65 16.60 -19.38
C PHE A 123 15.44 17.65 -20.46
N GLY A 124 15.54 17.27 -21.74
CA GLY A 124 15.39 18.18 -22.88
C GLY A 124 14.30 17.74 -23.86
N GLY A 125 13.98 18.60 -24.83
CA GLY A 125 12.95 18.33 -25.86
C GLY A 125 11.59 18.94 -25.53
N ASP A 126 10.54 18.45 -26.18
CA ASP A 126 9.17 18.90 -25.95
C ASP A 126 8.54 18.29 -24.67
N ASP A 127 7.27 18.60 -24.41
CA ASP A 127 6.54 18.11 -23.23
C ASP A 127 6.59 16.57 -23.09
N VAL A 128 6.51 15.86 -24.22
CA VAL A 128 6.51 14.41 -24.27
C VAL A 128 7.92 13.87 -24.04
N GLU A 129 8.94 14.42 -24.72
CA GLU A 129 10.32 13.97 -24.55
C GLU A 129 10.82 14.18 -23.12
N ARG A 130 10.56 15.34 -22.53
CA ARG A 130 11.01 15.66 -21.17
C ARG A 130 10.40 14.71 -20.15
N LEU A 131 9.09 14.52 -20.22
CA LEU A 131 8.37 13.63 -19.29
C LEU A 131 8.77 12.16 -19.50
N ARG A 132 9.01 11.75 -20.75
CA ARG A 132 9.50 10.40 -21.08
C ARG A 132 10.89 10.14 -20.50
N GLN A 133 11.82 11.07 -20.64
CA GLN A 133 13.16 10.92 -20.08
C GLN A 133 13.12 10.78 -18.55
N LEU A 134 12.29 11.58 -17.88
CA LEU A 134 12.07 11.44 -16.44
C LEU A 134 11.48 10.06 -16.09
N SER A 135 10.44 9.64 -16.80
CA SER A 135 9.80 8.33 -16.59
C SER A 135 10.80 7.18 -16.72
N LEU A 136 11.63 7.21 -17.76
CA LEU A 136 12.69 6.22 -17.97
C LEU A 136 13.75 6.26 -16.87
N LYS A 137 14.18 7.45 -16.41
CA LYS A 137 15.16 7.60 -15.32
C LYS A 137 14.61 7.01 -14.01
N ILE A 138 13.36 7.26 -13.66
CA ILE A 138 12.72 6.68 -12.46
C ILE A 138 12.53 5.17 -12.61
N LYS A 139 12.02 4.69 -13.75
CA LYS A 139 11.87 3.25 -14.02
C LYS A 139 13.21 2.51 -13.99
N SER A 140 14.32 3.13 -14.42
CA SER A 140 15.66 2.53 -14.33
C SER A 140 16.16 2.32 -12.90
N LYS A 141 15.57 2.99 -11.90
CA LYS A 141 15.80 2.75 -10.48
C LYS A 141 14.96 1.58 -9.93
N GLY A 142 14.20 0.90 -10.79
CA GLY A 142 13.42 -0.29 -10.44
C GLY A 142 12.00 0.01 -9.99
N TRP A 143 11.50 1.24 -10.15
CA TRP A 143 10.11 1.59 -9.88
C TRP A 143 9.16 0.98 -10.92
N LYS A 144 7.97 0.54 -10.48
CA LYS A 144 6.92 0.02 -11.35
C LYS A 144 6.53 1.01 -12.43
N GLY A 145 6.43 2.27 -12.04
CA GLY A 145 6.10 3.39 -12.90
C GLY A 145 6.20 4.71 -12.16
N ILE A 146 5.73 5.76 -12.81
CA ILE A 146 5.78 7.13 -12.30
C ILE A 146 4.39 7.76 -12.38
N GLY A 147 4.11 8.65 -11.44
CA GLY A 147 2.94 9.50 -11.47
C GLY A 147 3.19 10.88 -10.89
N GLY A 148 2.12 11.66 -10.86
CA GLY A 148 2.15 13.04 -10.40
C GLY A 148 0.86 13.42 -9.71
N TRP A 149 0.97 14.29 -8.72
CA TRP A 149 -0.17 15.05 -8.22
C TRP A 149 -0.62 16.05 -9.28
N ILE A 150 -1.94 16.16 -9.45
CA ILE A 150 -2.60 17.01 -10.44
C ILE A 150 -3.61 17.88 -9.71
N CYS A 151 -3.42 19.19 -9.75
CA CYS A 151 -4.41 20.14 -9.30
C CYS A 151 -5.70 19.98 -10.11
N ALA A 152 -6.86 19.84 -9.47
CA ALA A 152 -8.15 19.75 -10.13
C ALA A 152 -8.62 21.12 -10.64
N GLN A 153 -7.88 21.66 -11.60
CA GLN A 153 -8.22 22.85 -12.38
C GLN A 153 -7.31 22.92 -13.61
N LYS A 154 -7.78 23.59 -14.66
CA LYS A 154 -6.89 24.03 -15.75
C LYS A 154 -6.04 25.22 -15.26
N ALA A 155 -4.75 25.23 -15.60
CA ALA A 155 -3.89 26.36 -15.30
C ALA A 155 -4.38 27.66 -15.97
N GLU A 156 -4.38 28.76 -15.21
CA GLU A 156 -4.86 30.06 -15.70
C GLU A 156 -4.00 30.61 -16.85
N LYS A 157 -2.70 30.27 -16.88
CA LYS A 157 -1.83 30.65 -18.01
C LYS A 157 -2.30 30.08 -19.36
N TYR A 158 -3.15 29.05 -19.33
CA TYR A 158 -3.78 28.44 -20.51
C TYR A 158 -5.30 28.74 -20.57
N ALA A 159 -5.72 29.91 -20.08
CA ALA A 159 -7.11 30.34 -20.08
C ALA A 159 -7.74 30.26 -21.49
N ASP A 160 -6.99 30.63 -22.52
CA ASP A 160 -7.47 30.70 -23.92
C ASP A 160 -7.65 29.34 -24.59
N ILE A 161 -7.14 28.24 -24.01
CA ILE A 161 -7.29 26.89 -24.56
C ILE A 161 -8.61 26.28 -24.04
N PRO A 162 -9.52 25.78 -24.91
CA PRO A 162 -10.72 25.08 -24.47
C PRO A 162 -10.40 23.91 -23.53
N GLU A 163 -11.24 23.71 -22.50
CA GLU A 163 -10.96 22.73 -21.45
C GLU A 163 -10.80 21.29 -21.95
N GLU A 164 -11.66 20.85 -22.88
CA GLU A 164 -11.55 19.52 -23.48
C GLU A 164 -10.27 19.35 -24.30
N GLU A 165 -9.88 20.37 -25.06
CA GLU A 165 -8.64 20.34 -25.84
C GLU A 165 -7.42 20.26 -24.91
N TYR A 166 -7.43 21.08 -23.86
CA TYR A 166 -6.38 21.12 -22.85
C TYR A 166 -6.15 19.75 -22.22
N TRP A 167 -7.18 19.17 -21.60
CA TRP A 167 -7.05 17.88 -20.91
C TRP A 167 -6.76 16.73 -21.87
N LYS A 168 -7.30 16.78 -23.09
CA LYS A 168 -7.01 15.77 -24.12
C LYS A 168 -5.53 15.77 -24.46
N ARG A 169 -4.92 16.95 -24.63
CA ARG A 169 -3.48 17.07 -24.87
C ARG A 169 -2.68 16.53 -23.68
N ARG A 170 -2.98 16.95 -22.44
CA ARG A 170 -2.25 16.48 -21.23
C ARG A 170 -2.31 14.97 -21.04
N ILE A 171 -3.47 14.37 -21.24
CA ILE A 171 -3.67 12.93 -21.12
C ILE A 171 -2.87 12.17 -22.19
N LYS A 172 -2.85 12.67 -23.43
CA LYS A 172 -2.04 12.07 -24.51
C LYS A 172 -0.54 12.16 -24.23
N VAL A 173 -0.07 13.31 -23.76
CA VAL A 173 1.34 13.51 -23.36
C VAL A 173 1.71 12.50 -22.27
N ALA A 174 0.89 12.36 -21.23
CA ALA A 174 1.12 11.37 -20.17
C ALA A 174 1.19 9.93 -20.71
N ASN A 175 0.26 9.55 -21.59
CA ASN A 175 0.25 8.24 -22.22
C ASN A 175 1.52 7.97 -23.06
N GLU A 176 1.90 8.90 -23.91
CA GLU A 176 3.05 8.76 -24.81
C GLU A 176 4.40 8.79 -24.06
N ALA A 177 4.46 9.48 -22.92
CA ALA A 177 5.63 9.55 -22.04
C ALA A 177 5.74 8.35 -21.07
N GLY A 178 4.71 7.50 -20.97
CA GLY A 178 4.66 6.43 -19.98
C GLY A 178 4.57 6.96 -18.55
N PHE A 179 3.74 7.99 -18.34
CA PHE A 179 3.37 8.55 -17.05
C PHE A 179 2.04 7.95 -16.63
N ASP A 180 2.07 7.06 -15.63
CA ASP A 180 1.10 5.98 -15.49
C ASP A 180 0.07 6.23 -14.37
N TYR A 181 0.25 7.30 -13.58
CA TYR A 181 -0.58 7.57 -12.41
C TYR A 181 -0.83 9.07 -12.18
N TRP A 182 -2.09 9.48 -12.06
CA TRP A 182 -2.51 10.83 -11.70
C TRP A 182 -3.24 10.82 -10.36
N LYS A 183 -2.65 11.51 -9.38
CA LYS A 183 -3.25 11.77 -8.07
C LYS A 183 -3.98 13.12 -8.14
N VAL A 184 -5.30 13.12 -8.33
CA VAL A 184 -6.05 14.35 -8.63
C VAL A 184 -6.82 14.83 -7.40
N ASP A 185 -6.44 15.97 -6.83
CA ASP A 185 -7.19 16.63 -5.78
C ASP A 185 -6.94 18.15 -5.72
N TRP A 186 -7.68 18.85 -4.85
CA TRP A 186 -7.65 20.31 -4.63
C TRP A 186 -7.80 21.18 -5.90
N GLY A 187 -8.06 22.49 -5.77
CA GLY A 187 -8.23 23.41 -6.90
C GLY A 187 -9.68 23.78 -7.20
N LYS A 188 -9.91 24.57 -8.25
CA LYS A 188 -11.23 25.15 -8.55
C LYS A 188 -12.34 24.11 -8.78
N GLU A 189 -11.98 22.94 -9.32
CA GLU A 189 -12.91 21.85 -9.65
C GLU A 189 -12.90 20.73 -8.60
N ASP A 190 -12.41 21.01 -7.39
CA ASP A 190 -12.07 19.97 -6.44
C ASP A 190 -13.27 19.08 -6.05
N ARG A 191 -14.45 19.68 -5.90
CA ARG A 191 -15.73 19.03 -5.59
C ARG A 191 -16.69 18.98 -6.78
N ASN A 192 -16.25 19.35 -7.99
CA ASN A 192 -17.06 19.30 -9.20
C ASN A 192 -17.09 17.88 -9.78
N GLY A 193 -18.14 17.12 -9.46
CA GLY A 193 -18.28 15.73 -9.93
C GLY A 193 -18.42 15.56 -11.44
N GLU A 194 -18.95 16.55 -12.16
CA GLU A 194 -19.06 16.48 -13.62
C GLU A 194 -17.68 16.55 -14.27
N TRP A 195 -16.88 17.54 -13.83
CA TRP A 195 -15.52 17.74 -14.30
C TRP A 195 -14.64 16.50 -14.02
N ARG A 196 -14.71 15.99 -12.78
CA ARG A 196 -13.96 14.80 -12.33
C ARG A 196 -14.28 13.56 -13.15
N ARG A 197 -15.57 13.37 -13.48
CA ARG A 197 -16.05 12.26 -14.33
C ARG A 197 -15.58 12.41 -15.77
N ARG A 198 -15.59 13.63 -16.30
CA ARG A 198 -15.11 13.95 -17.65
C ARG A 198 -13.61 13.65 -17.78
N LEU A 199 -12.80 14.09 -16.82
CA LEU A 199 -11.37 13.81 -16.77
C LEU A 199 -11.10 12.30 -16.83
N THR A 200 -11.79 11.53 -15.99
CA THR A 200 -11.64 10.06 -15.95
C THR A 200 -12.06 9.39 -17.26
N SER A 201 -13.15 9.87 -17.87
CA SER A 201 -13.64 9.35 -19.15
C SER A 201 -12.66 9.63 -20.30
N MET A 202 -12.02 10.80 -20.29
CA MET A 202 -10.96 11.14 -21.24
C MET A 202 -9.71 10.28 -21.01
N GLY A 203 -9.34 10.04 -19.75
CA GLY A 203 -8.25 9.13 -19.38
C GLY A 203 -8.45 7.75 -20.00
N LYS A 204 -9.61 7.13 -19.77
CA LYS A 204 -9.97 5.83 -20.38
C LYS A 204 -9.89 5.83 -21.90
N ARG A 205 -10.24 6.94 -22.56
CA ARG A 205 -10.26 7.05 -24.03
C ARG A 205 -8.89 7.25 -24.64
N TYR A 206 -8.06 8.10 -24.05
CA TYR A 206 -6.80 8.57 -24.66
C TYR A 206 -5.54 8.02 -23.96
N ALA A 207 -5.67 7.48 -22.75
CA ALA A 207 -4.60 6.91 -21.93
C ALA A 207 -5.12 5.71 -21.11
N PRO A 208 -5.54 4.59 -21.72
CA PRO A 208 -6.21 3.49 -21.00
C PRO A 208 -5.35 2.82 -19.91
N HIS A 209 -4.03 3.05 -19.91
CA HIS A 209 -3.10 2.56 -18.89
C HIS A 209 -2.94 3.50 -17.69
N LEU A 210 -3.34 4.77 -17.82
CA LEU A 210 -3.25 5.78 -16.77
C LEU A 210 -4.27 5.48 -15.67
N TYR A 211 -3.82 5.42 -14.42
CA TYR A 211 -4.70 5.46 -13.26
C TYR A 211 -5.07 6.90 -12.93
N ILE A 212 -6.36 7.22 -12.86
CA ILE A 212 -6.84 8.50 -12.36
C ILE A 212 -7.48 8.28 -10.99
N GLU A 213 -6.77 8.74 -9.96
CA GLU A 213 -7.22 8.71 -8.58
C GLU A 213 -7.90 10.03 -8.20
N HIS A 214 -9.06 9.94 -7.56
CA HIS A 214 -9.80 11.08 -7.02
C HIS A 214 -9.97 10.96 -5.50
N ALA A 215 -10.49 12.03 -4.90
CA ALA A 215 -10.79 12.07 -3.48
C ALA A 215 -11.87 13.14 -3.15
N LEU A 216 -12.02 13.53 -1.88
CA LEU A 216 -12.94 14.56 -1.34
C LEU A 216 -14.42 14.18 -1.22
N ARG A 217 -15.06 13.71 -2.30
CA ARG A 217 -16.49 13.32 -2.29
C ARG A 217 -16.62 11.83 -2.52
N ASN A 218 -17.19 11.10 -1.57
CA ASN A 218 -17.27 9.64 -1.61
C ASN A 218 -17.87 9.09 -2.91
N GLU A 219 -18.87 9.76 -3.47
CA GLU A 219 -19.51 9.41 -4.75
C GLU A 219 -18.55 9.41 -5.96
N PHE A 220 -17.35 9.97 -5.85
CA PHE A 220 -16.38 9.92 -6.96
C PHE A 220 -15.85 8.50 -7.18
N ILE A 221 -15.86 7.65 -6.16
CA ILE A 221 -15.45 6.24 -6.29
C ILE A 221 -16.24 5.48 -7.37
N GLU A 222 -17.46 5.91 -7.69
CA GLU A 222 -18.30 5.28 -8.69
C GLU A 222 -17.68 5.34 -10.09
N PHE A 223 -16.88 6.37 -10.40
CA PHE A 223 -16.30 6.55 -11.73
C PHE A 223 -14.77 6.54 -11.76
N SER A 224 -14.11 6.68 -10.61
CA SER A 224 -12.65 6.67 -10.50
C SER A 224 -12.02 5.31 -10.83
N ASP A 225 -10.75 5.33 -11.22
CA ASP A 225 -9.93 4.12 -11.14
C ASP A 225 -9.62 3.78 -9.67
N VAL A 226 -9.21 4.80 -8.92
CA VAL A 226 -8.85 4.71 -7.51
C VAL A 226 -9.50 5.86 -6.72
N PHE A 227 -9.89 5.64 -5.47
CA PHE A 227 -10.44 6.67 -4.60
C PHE A 227 -9.75 6.67 -3.23
N ARG A 228 -9.20 7.82 -2.82
CA ARG A 228 -8.41 7.95 -1.58
C ARG A 228 -9.26 8.32 -0.36
N THR A 229 -8.97 7.72 0.79
CA THR A 229 -9.65 8.00 2.08
C THR A 229 -9.11 9.19 2.89
N TYR A 230 -8.65 10.27 2.23
CA TYR A 230 -7.87 11.39 2.82
C TYR A 230 -8.69 12.63 3.25
N ASP A 231 -8.14 13.59 4.01
CA ASP A 231 -6.85 13.62 4.75
C ASP A 231 -6.98 12.97 6.13
N VAL A 232 -5.88 12.39 6.63
CA VAL A 232 -5.86 11.64 7.89
C VAL A 232 -4.69 12.09 8.79
N GLU A 233 -4.98 12.38 10.06
CA GLU A 233 -3.95 12.68 11.07
C GLU A 233 -3.39 11.38 11.65
N ASN A 234 -2.06 11.23 11.70
CA ASN A 234 -1.39 9.98 12.08
C ASN A 234 -1.77 9.47 13.47
N ILE A 235 -1.99 10.38 14.43
CA ILE A 235 -2.40 10.01 15.79
C ILE A 235 -3.76 9.30 15.85
N MET A 236 -4.62 9.45 14.84
CA MET A 236 -5.96 8.84 14.80
C MET A 236 -6.24 8.12 13.47
N ALA A 237 -5.18 7.73 12.76
CA ALA A 237 -5.32 7.31 11.37
C ALA A 237 -6.11 6.03 11.18
N GLN A 238 -5.91 5.05 12.06
CA GLN A 238 -6.52 3.73 11.97
C GLN A 238 -8.06 3.75 12.04
N PRO A 239 -8.70 4.27 13.10
CA PRO A 239 -10.17 4.32 13.19
C PRO A 239 -10.78 5.20 12.09
N ILE A 240 -10.17 6.35 11.76
CA ILE A 240 -10.67 7.24 10.70
C ILE A 240 -10.67 6.50 9.35
N THR A 241 -9.59 5.82 9.02
CA THR A 241 -9.43 5.10 7.75
C THR A 241 -10.41 3.93 7.66
N ILE A 242 -10.58 3.14 8.73
CA ILE A 242 -11.55 2.04 8.77
C ILE A 242 -12.98 2.56 8.55
N GLN A 243 -13.37 3.63 9.25
CA GLN A 243 -14.71 4.21 9.12
C GLN A 243 -14.93 4.76 7.70
N ARG A 244 -13.97 5.47 7.12
CA ARG A 244 -14.07 5.99 5.74
C ARG A 244 -14.17 4.87 4.70
N ILE A 245 -13.45 3.76 4.87
CA ILE A 245 -13.64 2.57 4.03
C ILE A 245 -15.08 2.08 4.15
N CYS A 246 -15.60 1.95 5.37
CA CYS A 246 -16.99 1.51 5.59
C CYS A 246 -18.01 2.41 4.89
N ASP A 247 -17.77 3.73 4.84
CA ASP A 247 -18.64 4.69 4.16
C ASP A 247 -18.58 4.55 2.63
N LEU A 248 -17.49 3.99 2.08
CA LEU A 248 -17.31 3.77 0.64
C LEU A 248 -17.85 2.42 0.14
N LEU A 249 -17.90 1.40 1.00
CA LEU A 249 -18.35 0.05 0.62
C LEU A 249 -19.77 -0.01 -0.01
N PRO A 250 -20.75 0.83 0.38
CA PRO A 250 -22.08 0.82 -0.23
C PRO A 250 -22.14 1.31 -1.68
N TYR A 251 -21.13 2.04 -2.16
CA TYR A 251 -21.13 2.59 -3.51
C TYR A 251 -20.93 1.50 -4.58
N LYS A 252 -21.34 1.81 -5.81
CA LYS A 252 -21.22 0.92 -6.96
C LYS A 252 -20.54 1.63 -8.12
N THR A 253 -19.60 0.95 -8.76
CA THR A 253 -18.92 1.46 -9.94
C THR A 253 -19.87 1.56 -11.13
N VAL A 254 -19.72 2.60 -11.95
CA VAL A 254 -20.45 2.80 -13.20
C VAL A 254 -19.50 2.79 -14.41
N ASN A 255 -20.02 2.45 -15.59
CA ASN A 255 -19.31 2.52 -16.87
C ASN A 255 -17.91 1.86 -16.84
N GLY A 256 -17.83 0.67 -16.22
CA GLY A 256 -16.60 -0.11 -16.12
C GLY A 256 -15.46 0.56 -15.33
N ALA A 257 -15.77 1.50 -14.42
CA ALA A 257 -14.78 2.05 -13.50
C ALA A 257 -14.19 0.97 -12.58
N LYS A 258 -12.92 1.13 -12.20
CA LYS A 258 -12.24 0.17 -11.33
C LYS A 258 -12.67 0.32 -9.87
N GLY A 259 -12.95 1.54 -9.39
CA GLY A 259 -13.49 1.81 -8.06
C GLY A 259 -12.71 1.17 -6.91
N ILE A 260 -11.37 1.20 -7.00
CA ILE A 260 -10.49 0.66 -5.97
C ILE A 260 -10.33 1.70 -4.86
N ILE A 261 -10.54 1.31 -3.61
CA ILE A 261 -10.26 2.20 -2.46
C ILE A 261 -8.75 2.23 -2.23
N ASN A 262 -8.17 3.41 -2.01
CA ASN A 262 -6.82 3.60 -1.51
C ASN A 262 -6.90 4.13 -0.07
N CYS A 263 -6.28 3.41 0.87
CA CYS A 263 -6.33 3.71 2.30
C CYS A 263 -5.08 4.47 2.79
N GLU A 264 -4.45 5.24 1.90
CA GLU A 264 -3.21 5.98 2.14
C GLU A 264 -2.13 5.10 2.79
N ASP A 265 -1.56 5.58 3.89
CA ASP A 265 -0.39 5.06 4.54
C ASP A 265 -0.74 4.02 5.61
N GLU A 266 -1.85 3.28 5.43
CA GLU A 266 -2.30 2.22 6.33
C GLU A 266 -2.23 0.83 5.67
N PRO A 267 -1.03 0.25 5.47
CA PRO A 267 -0.82 -0.95 4.67
C PRO A 267 -1.57 -2.18 5.20
N TYR A 268 -1.67 -2.35 6.52
CA TYR A 268 -2.35 -3.52 7.09
C TYR A 268 -3.87 -3.41 6.99
N ILE A 269 -4.42 -2.19 7.07
CA ILE A 269 -5.84 -1.96 6.74
C ILE A 269 -6.08 -2.28 5.26
N ALA A 270 -5.15 -1.89 4.38
CA ALA A 270 -5.20 -2.21 2.96
C ALA A 270 -5.29 -3.71 2.70
N VAL A 271 -4.40 -4.48 3.33
CA VAL A 271 -4.39 -5.94 3.24
C VAL A 271 -5.67 -6.55 3.80
N GLY A 272 -6.10 -6.10 4.99
CA GLY A 272 -7.29 -6.62 5.67
C GLY A 272 -8.56 -6.38 4.89
N LEU A 273 -8.66 -5.27 4.15
CA LEU A 273 -9.87 -4.86 3.44
C LEU A 273 -9.71 -4.79 1.92
N GLY A 274 -8.65 -5.34 1.33
CA GLY A 274 -8.48 -5.38 -0.12
C GLY A 274 -8.44 -4.01 -0.80
N CYS A 275 -7.78 -3.05 -0.17
CA CYS A 275 -7.58 -1.68 -0.66
C CYS A 275 -6.14 -1.49 -1.18
N ALA A 276 -5.93 -0.50 -2.03
CA ALA A 276 -4.60 -0.07 -2.46
C ALA A 276 -3.89 0.75 -1.38
N ILE A 277 -2.57 0.83 -1.48
CA ILE A 277 -1.67 1.50 -0.52
C ILE A 277 -1.09 2.75 -1.17
N GLY A 278 -1.32 3.91 -0.54
CA GLY A 278 -0.67 5.17 -0.88
C GLY A 278 0.36 5.53 0.17
N VAL A 279 1.59 5.04 0.02
CA VAL A 279 2.67 5.23 1.00
C VAL A 279 3.05 6.69 1.08
N MET A 280 3.03 7.23 2.28
CA MET A 280 3.34 8.63 2.59
C MET A 280 4.48 8.76 3.60
N ARG A 281 4.79 7.70 4.37
CA ARG A 281 5.95 7.69 5.29
C ARG A 281 7.26 7.38 4.55
N HIS A 282 8.35 7.86 5.10
CA HIS A 282 9.71 7.72 4.55
C HIS A 282 10.74 7.57 5.69
N SER A 283 11.95 7.11 5.34
CA SER A 283 13.00 6.69 6.29
C SER A 283 13.71 7.81 7.05
N PHE A 284 13.47 9.08 6.72
CA PHE A 284 14.03 10.17 7.53
C PHE A 284 13.28 10.22 8.87
N ALA A 285 14.02 9.99 9.95
CA ALA A 285 13.51 9.87 11.31
C ALA A 285 14.27 10.82 12.26
N GLY A 286 13.70 11.04 13.44
CA GLY A 286 14.20 12.03 14.40
C GLY A 286 13.51 13.38 14.24
N THR A 287 14.20 14.45 14.64
CA THR A 287 13.72 15.83 14.47
C THR A 287 13.69 16.23 12.99
N LEU A 288 12.87 17.23 12.67
CA LEU A 288 12.91 17.94 11.40
C LEU A 288 14.29 18.63 11.22
N PRO A 289 14.66 19.01 9.98
CA PRO A 289 15.95 19.65 9.70
C PRO A 289 16.26 20.93 10.48
N ASP A 290 15.25 21.60 11.04
CA ASP A 290 15.41 22.79 11.89
C ASP A 290 15.44 22.47 13.40
N GLY A 291 15.51 21.19 13.76
CA GLY A 291 15.59 20.70 15.13
C GLY A 291 14.24 20.54 15.84
N THR A 292 13.13 20.91 15.20
CA THR A 292 11.79 20.75 15.78
C THR A 292 11.30 19.30 15.72
N GLN A 293 10.37 18.90 16.59
CA GLN A 293 9.73 17.59 16.50
C GLN A 293 8.92 17.49 15.21
N ASP A 294 8.98 16.34 14.53
CA ASP A 294 8.09 16.06 13.39
C ASP A 294 6.64 15.95 13.88
N PHE A 295 5.85 16.99 13.65
CA PHE A 295 4.46 17.04 14.06
C PHE A 295 3.48 16.41 13.06
N VAL A 296 3.95 16.09 11.86
CA VAL A 296 3.18 15.31 10.90
C VAL A 296 3.28 13.84 11.26
N PHE A 297 4.48 13.37 11.60
CA PHE A 297 4.76 12.03 12.09
C PHE A 297 5.34 12.03 13.52
N PRO A 298 4.53 12.39 14.52
CA PRO A 298 5.04 12.47 15.88
C PRO A 298 5.52 11.11 16.39
N PRO A 299 6.62 11.06 17.18
CA PRO A 299 7.19 9.83 17.73
C PRO A 299 6.38 9.36 18.95
N THR A 300 5.07 9.21 18.77
CA THR A 300 4.11 8.92 19.83
C THR A 300 2.99 8.01 19.35
N GLY A 301 2.28 7.42 20.31
CA GLY A 301 1.25 6.43 20.05
C GLY A 301 1.82 5.28 19.23
N ARG A 302 1.34 5.15 18.00
CA ARG A 302 1.82 4.12 17.08
C ARG A 302 3.25 4.37 16.56
N ASP A 303 3.73 5.61 16.51
CA ASP A 303 5.06 5.97 15.96
C ASP A 303 5.32 5.34 14.57
N ILE A 304 4.54 5.76 13.58
CA ILE A 304 4.53 5.12 12.25
C ILE A 304 5.85 5.31 11.48
N LYS A 305 6.70 6.27 11.86
CA LYS A 305 8.01 6.52 11.25
C LYS A 305 9.01 5.41 11.50
N ARG A 306 8.83 4.65 12.58
CA ARG A 306 9.63 3.46 12.91
C ARG A 306 8.98 2.16 12.43
N ARG A 307 8.00 2.24 11.52
CA ARG A 307 7.24 1.10 11.03
C ARG A 307 7.25 1.07 9.50
N LEU A 308 8.42 0.85 8.91
CA LEU A 308 8.61 0.76 7.47
C LEU A 308 8.43 -0.68 6.97
N ASP A 309 8.72 -1.69 7.81
CA ASP A 309 8.57 -3.09 7.42
C ASP A 309 7.10 -3.48 7.15
N GLU A 310 6.12 -2.90 7.84
CA GLU A 310 4.70 -3.12 7.53
C GLU A 310 4.30 -2.62 6.13
N VAL A 311 4.98 -1.59 5.61
CA VAL A 311 4.82 -1.15 4.22
C VAL A 311 5.34 -2.23 3.27
N VAL A 312 6.53 -2.76 3.56
CA VAL A 312 7.12 -3.86 2.77
C VAL A 312 6.19 -5.09 2.77
N ARG A 313 5.70 -5.50 3.95
CA ARG A 313 4.81 -6.66 4.09
C ARG A 313 3.47 -6.44 3.37
N GLY A 314 2.87 -5.27 3.51
CA GLY A 314 1.60 -4.94 2.85
C GLY A 314 1.71 -4.91 1.33
N VAL A 315 2.74 -4.27 0.80
CA VAL A 315 2.96 -4.21 -0.66
C VAL A 315 3.33 -5.60 -1.22
N ARG A 316 4.12 -6.39 -0.49
CA ARG A 316 4.44 -7.77 -0.91
C ARG A 316 3.22 -8.70 -0.86
N TRP A 317 2.28 -8.50 0.06
CA TRP A 317 1.00 -9.21 0.04
C TRP A 317 0.27 -9.00 -1.29
N HIS A 318 0.34 -7.80 -1.87
CA HIS A 318 -0.30 -7.53 -3.16
C HIS A 318 0.32 -8.28 -4.36
N ARG A 319 1.48 -8.93 -4.22
CA ARG A 319 1.97 -9.90 -5.21
C ARG A 319 1.17 -11.21 -5.18
N ILE A 320 0.58 -11.54 -4.04
CA ILE A 320 -0.29 -12.71 -3.84
C ILE A 320 -1.72 -12.37 -4.24
N ALA A 321 -2.25 -11.23 -3.77
CA ALA A 321 -3.66 -10.88 -3.97
C ALA A 321 -3.84 -9.36 -4.11
N VAL A 322 -4.41 -8.92 -5.23
CA VAL A 322 -4.51 -7.48 -5.57
C VAL A 322 -5.77 -6.81 -5.01
N PRO A 323 -5.74 -5.51 -4.72
CA PRO A 323 -6.91 -4.73 -4.32
C PRO A 323 -8.08 -4.87 -5.30
N PHE A 324 -9.31 -4.75 -4.82
CA PHE A 324 -10.50 -5.00 -5.61
C PHE A 324 -11.63 -3.98 -5.38
N SER A 325 -12.50 -3.86 -6.38
CA SER A 325 -13.50 -2.80 -6.50
C SER A 325 -14.56 -2.83 -5.39
N VAL A 326 -15.16 -1.66 -5.12
CA VAL A 326 -16.47 -1.59 -4.47
C VAL A 326 -17.58 -2.16 -5.37
N GLY A 327 -18.77 -2.36 -4.81
CA GLY A 327 -19.99 -2.74 -5.53
C GLY A 327 -20.11 -4.20 -6.00
N ASN A 328 -19.00 -4.87 -6.31
CA ASN A 328 -18.98 -6.23 -6.88
C ASN A 328 -18.69 -7.34 -5.86
N THR A 329 -18.41 -6.98 -4.61
CA THR A 329 -18.06 -7.94 -3.55
C THR A 329 -18.91 -7.67 -2.33
N ALA A 330 -19.53 -8.73 -1.79
CA ALA A 330 -20.28 -8.64 -0.54
C ALA A 330 -19.37 -8.18 0.60
N TYR A 331 -19.92 -7.46 1.57
CA TYR A 331 -19.19 -7.01 2.74
C TYR A 331 -20.05 -7.18 4.00
N ALA A 332 -19.40 -7.22 5.15
CA ALA A 332 -20.04 -7.24 6.45
C ALA A 332 -19.34 -6.23 7.36
N ILE A 333 -20.14 -5.39 8.02
CA ILE A 333 -19.67 -4.37 8.95
C ILE A 333 -20.30 -4.69 10.31
N ASP A 334 -19.48 -4.75 11.35
CA ASP A 334 -19.96 -4.97 12.70
C ASP A 334 -20.80 -3.79 13.21
N SER A 335 -21.90 -4.07 13.89
CA SER A 335 -22.69 -3.02 14.55
C SER A 335 -22.01 -2.52 15.82
N VAL A 336 -21.16 -3.34 16.44
CA VAL A 336 -20.32 -2.93 17.56
C VAL A 336 -19.24 -1.99 17.05
N LYS A 337 -19.11 -0.83 17.69
CA LYS A 337 -18.08 0.16 17.41
C LYS A 337 -17.06 0.24 18.53
N LEU A 338 -15.83 0.52 18.18
CA LEU A 338 -14.75 0.82 19.12
C LEU A 338 -14.40 2.30 19.01
N THR A 339 -14.07 2.89 20.15
CA THR A 339 -13.72 4.30 20.28
C THR A 339 -12.27 4.43 20.67
N ASP A 340 -11.46 5.00 19.78
CA ASP A 340 -10.10 5.43 20.06
C ASP A 340 -10.15 6.87 20.56
N HIS A 341 -9.21 7.21 21.43
CA HIS A 341 -9.03 8.58 21.86
C HIS A 341 -7.55 8.87 22.13
N TRP A 342 -7.13 10.10 21.84
CA TRP A 342 -5.76 10.55 22.04
C TRP A 342 -5.74 11.94 22.67
N THR A 343 -5.14 12.05 23.86
CA THR A 343 -4.93 13.36 24.50
C THR A 343 -3.77 14.07 23.82
N LEU A 344 -4.07 15.10 23.04
CA LEU A 344 -3.13 15.80 22.17
C LEU A 344 -2.07 16.58 22.96
N TRP A 345 -0.80 16.36 22.65
CA TRP A 345 0.32 17.18 23.10
C TRP A 345 0.79 18.17 22.03
N GLU A 346 1.69 19.08 22.42
CA GLU A 346 2.43 19.94 21.49
C GLU A 346 3.14 19.13 20.40
N ASN A 347 3.09 19.64 19.15
CA ASN A 347 3.74 19.04 17.99
C ASN A 347 3.33 17.59 17.69
N GLU A 348 2.05 17.27 17.86
CA GLU A 348 1.48 15.94 17.53
C GLU A 348 0.40 16.00 16.42
N THR A 349 0.19 17.17 15.83
CA THR A 349 -0.75 17.34 14.73
C THR A 349 -0.36 18.51 13.84
N TRP A 350 -0.62 18.35 12.54
CA TRP A 350 -0.58 19.43 11.56
C TRP A 350 -1.86 20.29 11.55
N ASN A 351 -2.93 19.84 12.21
CA ASN A 351 -4.19 20.55 12.29
C ASN A 351 -4.11 21.66 13.36
N LYS A 352 -3.75 22.86 12.91
CA LYS A 352 -3.61 24.08 13.75
C LYS A 352 -4.89 24.50 14.48
N GLY A 353 -6.06 23.94 14.12
CA GLY A 353 -7.32 24.19 14.81
C GLY A 353 -7.45 23.43 16.14
N ARG A 354 -6.61 22.41 16.39
CA ARG A 354 -6.65 21.62 17.62
C ARG A 354 -5.82 22.28 18.72
N LYS A 355 -6.37 22.35 19.94
CA LYS A 355 -5.66 22.86 21.11
C LYS A 355 -4.98 21.73 21.85
N VAL A 356 -3.75 21.96 22.34
CA VAL A 356 -3.06 21.04 23.25
C VAL A 356 -3.97 20.73 24.45
N GLY A 357 -3.99 19.47 24.88
CA GLY A 357 -4.87 18.94 25.93
C GLY A 357 -6.26 18.50 25.45
N THR A 358 -6.61 18.73 24.17
CA THR A 358 -7.86 18.20 23.60
C THR A 358 -7.77 16.68 23.47
N ASP A 359 -8.82 15.97 23.89
CA ASP A 359 -8.98 14.55 23.59
C ASP A 359 -9.55 14.38 22.18
N VAL A 360 -8.74 13.90 21.25
CA VAL A 360 -9.14 13.64 19.87
C VAL A 360 -9.78 12.25 19.84
N ILE A 361 -11.04 12.17 19.45
CA ILE A 361 -11.82 10.92 19.48
C ILE A 361 -12.15 10.49 18.05
N ALA A 362 -12.00 9.20 17.77
CA ALA A 362 -12.41 8.58 16.52
C ALA A 362 -13.09 7.23 16.78
N VAL A 363 -14.08 6.90 15.97
CA VAL A 363 -14.92 5.69 16.16
C VAL A 363 -14.98 4.93 14.86
N ALA A 364 -14.82 3.60 14.93
CA ALA A 364 -14.99 2.72 13.79
C ALA A 364 -15.62 1.37 14.18
N PRO A 365 -16.22 0.62 13.24
CA PRO A 365 -16.70 -0.73 13.48
C PRO A 365 -15.59 -1.65 14.02
N ALA A 366 -15.88 -2.44 15.05
CA ALA A 366 -14.91 -3.33 15.69
C ALA A 366 -14.37 -4.38 14.71
N ARG A 367 -15.20 -4.78 13.74
CA ARG A 367 -14.83 -5.76 12.72
C ARG A 367 -15.41 -5.35 11.37
N VAL A 368 -14.63 -5.60 10.31
CA VAL A 368 -15.06 -5.38 8.93
C VAL A 368 -14.57 -6.54 8.09
N ALA A 369 -15.43 -7.06 7.23
CA ALA A 369 -15.09 -8.13 6.29
C ALA A 369 -15.52 -7.82 4.87
N ARG A 370 -14.72 -8.20 3.87
CA ARG A 370 -15.08 -8.16 2.43
C ARG A 370 -14.91 -9.52 1.78
N GLY A 371 -15.89 -9.95 1.00
CA GLY A 371 -15.89 -11.23 0.30
C GLY A 371 -16.10 -12.44 1.23
N MET A 372 -16.32 -12.22 2.53
CA MET A 372 -16.49 -13.25 3.56
C MET A 372 -17.30 -12.71 4.75
N GLY A 373 -17.67 -13.60 5.68
CA GLY A 373 -18.35 -13.20 6.93
C GLY A 373 -17.41 -12.58 7.97
N LEU A 374 -17.99 -11.90 8.96
CA LEU A 374 -17.22 -11.31 10.06
C LEU A 374 -16.44 -12.37 10.84
N PRO A 375 -15.15 -12.13 11.17
CA PRO A 375 -14.39 -12.98 12.09
C PRO A 375 -15.07 -13.05 13.46
N LYS A 376 -15.02 -14.22 14.10
CA LYS A 376 -15.39 -14.36 15.52
C LYS A 376 -14.18 -14.00 16.37
N VAL A 377 -14.36 -13.16 17.37
CA VAL A 377 -13.27 -12.61 18.20
C VAL A 377 -13.59 -12.86 19.67
N SER A 378 -12.60 -13.35 20.43
CA SER A 378 -12.70 -13.57 21.88
C SER A 378 -11.34 -13.34 22.57
N GLY A 379 -11.33 -13.36 23.90
CA GLY A 379 -10.10 -13.31 24.70
C GLY A 379 -9.73 -11.94 25.28
N ALA A 380 -10.37 -10.85 24.83
CA ALA A 380 -10.19 -9.51 25.40
C ALA A 380 -11.55 -8.81 25.61
N PRO A 381 -11.69 -7.95 26.64
CA PRO A 381 -12.86 -7.11 26.83
C PRO A 381 -12.93 -6.02 25.73
N LEU A 382 -14.09 -5.41 25.53
CA LEU A 382 -14.35 -4.57 24.34
C LEU A 382 -13.47 -3.31 24.30
N GLU A 383 -13.14 -2.78 25.48
CA GLU A 383 -12.45 -1.52 25.71
C GLU A 383 -11.05 -1.51 25.09
N VAL A 384 -10.32 -2.63 25.21
CA VAL A 384 -8.95 -2.80 24.71
C VAL A 384 -8.85 -3.69 23.47
N ARG A 385 -9.98 -4.25 23.00
CA ARG A 385 -10.02 -5.13 21.83
C ARG A 385 -9.48 -4.40 20.60
N PRO A 386 -8.61 -5.03 19.78
CA PRO A 386 -8.17 -4.47 18.50
C PRO A 386 -9.31 -4.46 17.49
N PHE A 387 -9.18 -3.63 16.44
CA PHE A 387 -10.03 -3.80 15.25
C PHE A 387 -9.63 -5.10 14.54
N VAL A 388 -10.60 -5.86 14.03
CA VAL A 388 -10.32 -7.09 13.27
C VAL A 388 -10.88 -6.98 11.87
N LEU A 389 -9.99 -6.97 10.88
CA LEU A 389 -10.31 -6.80 9.48
C LEU A 389 -10.06 -8.10 8.73
N ALA A 390 -10.93 -8.46 7.79
CA ALA A 390 -10.72 -9.64 6.98
C ALA A 390 -11.21 -9.49 5.55
N SER A 391 -10.53 -10.15 4.62
CA SER A 391 -11.01 -10.19 3.25
C SER A 391 -10.70 -11.51 2.56
N ARG A 392 -11.64 -11.95 1.74
CA ARG A 392 -11.41 -12.96 0.71
C ARG A 392 -11.27 -12.26 -0.64
N TYR A 393 -10.07 -12.33 -1.19
CA TYR A 393 -9.72 -11.73 -2.46
C TYR A 393 -10.34 -12.50 -3.64
N PRO A 394 -10.47 -11.86 -4.83
CA PRO A 394 -11.06 -12.50 -6.00
C PRO A 394 -10.37 -13.81 -6.43
N ASN A 395 -9.07 -13.97 -6.16
CA ASN A 395 -8.33 -15.21 -6.45
C ASN A 395 -8.47 -16.30 -5.36
N GLY A 396 -9.27 -16.04 -4.32
CA GLY A 396 -9.52 -16.96 -3.21
C GLY A 396 -8.58 -16.82 -2.02
N ALA A 397 -7.49 -16.05 -2.12
CA ALA A 397 -6.61 -15.78 -0.97
C ALA A 397 -7.37 -15.04 0.14
N VAL A 398 -6.99 -15.29 1.39
CA VAL A 398 -7.65 -14.68 2.56
C VAL A 398 -6.65 -13.87 3.37
N ALA A 399 -7.03 -12.68 3.81
CA ALA A 399 -6.29 -11.90 4.79
C ALA A 399 -7.08 -11.75 6.07
N VAL A 400 -6.42 -11.86 7.22
CA VAL A 400 -6.95 -11.56 8.55
C VAL A 400 -5.96 -10.65 9.25
N VAL A 401 -6.45 -9.51 9.73
CA VAL A 401 -5.63 -8.45 10.29
C VAL A 401 -6.19 -7.98 11.63
N THR A 402 -5.34 -7.88 12.64
CA THR A 402 -5.63 -7.14 13.88
C THR A 402 -4.93 -5.79 13.83
N ILE A 403 -5.64 -4.74 14.24
CA ILE A 403 -5.12 -3.37 14.29
C ILE A 403 -5.22 -2.89 15.73
N GLY A 404 -4.10 -2.46 16.29
CA GLY A 404 -4.03 -1.89 17.65
C GLY A 404 -4.88 -0.64 17.83
N ARG A 405 -4.93 -0.15 19.05
CA ARG A 405 -5.84 0.91 19.50
C ARG A 405 -5.06 2.05 20.12
N ASN A 406 -5.40 3.29 19.80
CA ASN A 406 -4.94 4.44 20.56
C ASN A 406 -5.93 4.72 21.70
N LEU A 407 -5.48 4.48 22.94
CA LEU A 407 -6.28 4.62 24.16
C LEU A 407 -5.57 5.59 25.12
N GLY A 408 -5.98 6.85 25.08
CA GLY A 408 -5.39 7.93 25.87
C GLY A 408 -4.03 8.35 25.35
N ARG A 409 -2.96 7.75 25.86
CA ARG A 409 -1.56 8.04 25.49
C ARG A 409 -0.77 6.79 25.11
N GLU A 410 -1.46 5.66 24.99
CA GLU A 410 -0.86 4.37 24.71
C GLU A 410 -1.37 3.79 23.40
N TYR A 411 -0.48 3.09 22.69
CA TYR A 411 -0.84 2.22 21.59
C TYR A 411 -0.96 0.78 22.09
N VAL A 412 -2.19 0.30 22.22
CA VAL A 412 -2.51 -1.01 22.80
C VAL A 412 -2.67 -2.04 21.70
N THR A 413 -1.96 -3.17 21.84
CA THR A 413 -1.94 -4.28 20.86
C THR A 413 -2.44 -5.59 21.49
N GLU A 414 -3.57 -5.52 22.19
CA GLU A 414 -4.14 -6.64 22.93
C GLU A 414 -4.34 -7.89 22.05
N GLU A 415 -3.83 -9.03 22.49
CA GLU A 415 -3.87 -10.29 21.75
C GLU A 415 -5.25 -10.97 21.89
N VAL A 416 -5.92 -11.19 20.76
CA VAL A 416 -7.24 -11.85 20.71
C VAL A 416 -7.23 -13.16 19.95
N ALA A 417 -8.13 -14.07 20.32
CA ALA A 417 -8.40 -15.29 19.56
C ALA A 417 -9.37 -14.97 18.42
N VAL A 418 -9.00 -15.33 17.19
CA VAL A 418 -9.78 -15.05 15.98
C VAL A 418 -10.17 -16.34 15.29
N THR A 419 -11.44 -16.50 14.93
CA THR A 419 -11.91 -17.62 14.10
C THR A 419 -12.51 -17.11 12.80
N VAL A 420 -12.07 -17.66 11.67
CA VAL A 420 -12.54 -17.32 10.32
C VAL A 420 -12.92 -18.57 9.52
N SER A 421 -13.92 -18.42 8.65
CA SER A 421 -14.27 -19.45 7.67
C SER A 421 -13.45 -19.27 6.40
N ILE A 422 -12.86 -20.35 5.88
CA ILE A 422 -12.07 -20.34 4.65
C ILE A 422 -12.56 -21.46 3.74
N ASP A 423 -12.98 -21.12 2.53
CA ASP A 423 -13.62 -22.05 1.59
C ASP A 423 -12.69 -23.17 1.10
N ARG A 424 -11.40 -22.88 1.00
CA ARG A 424 -10.39 -23.78 0.45
C ARG A 424 -9.17 -23.81 1.35
N TRP A 425 -8.64 -25.00 1.59
CA TRP A 425 -7.49 -25.20 2.47
C TRP A 425 -6.15 -24.87 1.81
N ASP A 426 -6.09 -24.87 0.48
CA ASP A 426 -4.85 -24.74 -0.30
C ASP A 426 -4.53 -23.30 -0.78
N VAL A 427 -5.40 -22.34 -0.44
CA VAL A 427 -5.21 -20.93 -0.77
C VAL A 427 -4.23 -20.25 0.20
N PRO A 428 -3.50 -19.21 -0.24
CA PRO A 428 -2.70 -18.40 0.66
C PRO A 428 -3.56 -17.70 1.72
N VAL A 429 -3.10 -17.71 2.97
CA VAL A 429 -3.72 -16.97 4.07
C VAL A 429 -2.71 -16.02 4.72
N GLY A 430 -2.99 -14.72 4.66
CA GLY A 430 -2.20 -13.67 5.30
C GLY A 430 -2.70 -13.39 6.72
N LEU A 431 -1.80 -13.41 7.69
CA LEU A 431 -2.06 -13.08 9.09
C LEU A 431 -1.14 -11.91 9.50
N LEU A 432 -1.73 -10.76 9.80
CA LEU A 432 -0.99 -9.53 10.12
C LEU A 432 -1.52 -8.89 11.40
N GLY A 433 -0.63 -8.39 12.26
CA GLY A 433 -0.95 -7.91 13.59
C GLY A 433 -0.80 -8.98 14.68
N TYR A 434 -1.05 -8.59 15.93
CA TYR A 434 -0.94 -9.47 17.09
C TYR A 434 -2.20 -10.29 17.33
N PHE A 435 -2.02 -11.59 17.58
CA PHE A 435 -3.09 -12.54 17.84
C PHE A 435 -2.72 -13.36 19.07
N LYS A 436 -3.73 -13.82 19.80
CA LYS A 436 -3.56 -14.91 20.77
C LYS A 436 -3.50 -16.25 20.06
N GLU A 437 -4.43 -16.45 19.13
CA GLU A 437 -4.49 -17.60 18.21
C GLU A 437 -5.40 -17.28 17.03
N VAL A 438 -5.18 -17.96 15.90
CA VAL A 438 -6.07 -17.90 14.74
C VAL A 438 -6.56 -19.30 14.41
N THR A 439 -7.88 -19.47 14.32
CA THR A 439 -8.51 -20.72 13.89
C THR A 439 -9.21 -20.55 12.55
N MET A 440 -8.76 -21.31 11.56
CA MET A 440 -9.38 -21.41 10.24
C MET A 440 -10.34 -22.60 10.23
N VAL A 441 -11.57 -22.37 9.78
CA VAL A 441 -12.61 -23.39 9.67
C VAL A 441 -12.93 -23.62 8.20
N PHE A 442 -12.74 -24.85 7.74
CA PHE A 442 -12.94 -25.27 6.36
C PHE A 442 -14.30 -25.99 6.17
N PRO A 443 -14.82 -26.08 4.94
CA PRO A 443 -16.08 -26.80 4.67
C PRO A 443 -15.99 -28.31 4.96
N SER A 444 -14.80 -28.88 4.81
CA SER A 444 -14.54 -30.32 5.00
C SER A 444 -13.28 -30.54 5.84
N SER A 445 -13.15 -31.76 6.38
CA SER A 445 -11.96 -32.14 7.15
C SER A 445 -10.68 -32.02 6.33
N ILE A 446 -9.60 -31.63 7.00
CA ILE A 446 -8.25 -31.62 6.44
C ILE A 446 -7.61 -32.96 6.76
N GLU A 447 -7.32 -33.75 5.73
CA GLU A 447 -6.51 -34.97 5.88
C GLU A 447 -5.07 -34.55 6.19
N LYS A 448 -4.62 -34.85 7.41
CA LYS A 448 -3.28 -34.46 7.88
C LYS A 448 -2.18 -35.30 7.24
N GLU A 449 -2.51 -36.55 6.90
CA GLU A 449 -1.60 -37.50 6.27
C GLU A 449 -1.20 -36.93 4.90
N ASN A 450 0.09 -36.57 4.76
CA ASN A 450 0.72 -35.99 3.57
C ASN A 450 0.53 -34.48 3.33
N ARG A 451 0.16 -33.68 4.34
CA ARG A 451 0.12 -32.21 4.21
C ARG A 451 1.19 -31.53 5.03
N THR A 452 1.84 -30.53 4.43
CA THR A 452 2.80 -29.66 5.10
C THR A 452 2.25 -28.24 5.13
N VAL A 453 2.36 -27.58 6.26
CA VAL A 453 1.96 -26.18 6.41
C VAL A 453 3.20 -25.32 6.45
N TYR A 454 3.38 -24.50 5.41
CA TYR A 454 4.46 -23.52 5.33
C TYR A 454 3.96 -22.14 5.74
N ALA A 455 4.84 -21.36 6.36
CA ALA A 455 4.63 -19.96 6.69
C ALA A 455 5.88 -19.12 6.35
N GLN A 456 5.70 -17.86 6.02
CA GLN A 456 6.78 -16.95 5.61
C GLN A 456 6.48 -15.53 6.07
N ASP A 457 7.48 -14.82 6.62
CA ASP A 457 7.42 -13.36 6.80
C ASP A 457 7.18 -12.72 5.43
N LEU A 458 6.16 -11.88 5.31
CA LEU A 458 5.86 -11.18 4.06
C LEU A 458 7.01 -10.28 3.61
N ALA A 459 7.90 -9.84 4.50
CA ALA A 459 9.11 -9.10 4.17
C ALA A 459 10.27 -9.99 3.68
N GLY A 460 10.25 -11.28 4.01
CA GLY A 460 11.31 -12.24 3.70
C GLY A 460 11.08 -13.07 2.43
N GLU A 461 12.07 -13.88 2.06
CA GLU A 461 12.01 -14.79 0.90
C GLU A 461 11.89 -16.27 1.27
N THR A 462 12.11 -16.62 2.54
CA THR A 462 12.30 -18.02 2.96
C THR A 462 11.09 -18.53 3.73
N PRO A 463 10.39 -19.57 3.23
CA PRO A 463 9.33 -20.22 3.98
C PRO A 463 9.86 -21.20 5.02
N VAL A 464 9.09 -21.39 6.08
CA VAL A 464 9.36 -22.28 7.22
C VAL A 464 8.22 -23.28 7.35
N ASP A 465 8.55 -24.55 7.53
CA ASP A 465 7.59 -25.58 7.89
C ASP A 465 7.13 -25.38 9.35
N ILE A 466 5.84 -25.16 9.54
CA ILE A 466 5.21 -24.96 10.86
C ILE A 466 4.25 -26.10 11.22
N THR A 467 4.26 -27.21 10.49
CA THR A 467 3.32 -28.34 10.65
C THR A 467 3.28 -28.88 12.09
N SER A 468 4.43 -28.92 12.76
CA SER A 468 4.56 -29.38 14.15
C SER A 468 4.15 -28.33 15.19
N LYS A 469 3.99 -27.06 14.78
CA LYS A 469 3.66 -25.92 15.64
C LYS A 469 2.17 -25.54 15.62
N ILE A 470 1.36 -26.26 14.85
CA ILE A 470 -0.07 -25.99 14.67
C ILE A 470 -0.92 -27.19 15.09
N VAL A 471 -2.23 -26.96 15.25
CA VAL A 471 -3.20 -28.01 15.57
C VAL A 471 -4.21 -28.13 14.44
N ILE A 472 -4.29 -29.33 13.83
CA ILE A 472 -5.33 -29.67 12.85
C ILE A 472 -6.26 -30.70 13.51
N LYS A 473 -7.56 -30.38 13.60
CA LYS A 473 -8.60 -31.25 14.15
C LYS A 473 -9.84 -31.19 13.26
N GLY A 474 -10.11 -32.26 12.52
CA GLY A 474 -11.22 -32.31 11.57
C GLY A 474 -11.08 -31.21 10.51
N ASN A 475 -12.06 -30.32 10.45
CA ASN A 475 -12.08 -29.18 9.52
C ASN A 475 -11.48 -27.89 10.09
N ARG A 476 -10.69 -27.97 11.17
CA ARG A 476 -10.13 -26.80 11.86
C ARG A 476 -8.61 -26.86 11.86
N LEU A 477 -7.98 -25.73 11.52
CA LEU A 477 -6.55 -25.49 11.70
C LEU A 477 -6.38 -24.31 12.65
N THR A 478 -5.67 -24.51 13.76
CA THR A 478 -5.38 -23.47 14.77
C THR A 478 -3.89 -23.19 14.80
N ILE A 479 -3.54 -21.90 14.71
CA ILE A 479 -2.17 -21.38 14.78
C ILE A 479 -2.03 -20.53 16.04
N PRO A 480 -1.11 -20.88 16.95
CA PRO A 480 -0.78 -20.06 18.09
C PRO A 480 -0.22 -18.68 17.71
N GLY A 481 -0.53 -17.66 18.51
CA GLY A 481 -0.10 -16.28 18.29
C GLY A 481 1.42 -16.06 18.32
N ASP A 482 2.13 -16.81 19.16
CA ASP A 482 3.59 -16.80 19.24
C ASP A 482 4.26 -17.30 17.95
N VAL A 483 3.66 -18.29 17.27
CA VAL A 483 4.11 -18.72 15.94
C VAL A 483 3.91 -17.61 14.92
N ILE A 484 2.76 -16.94 14.93
CA ILE A 484 2.48 -15.82 14.01
C ILE A 484 3.48 -14.69 14.22
N ARG A 485 3.72 -14.30 15.48
CA ARG A 485 4.71 -13.28 15.84
C ARG A 485 6.13 -13.69 15.47
N GLN A 486 6.53 -14.92 15.79
CA GLN A 486 7.87 -15.41 15.49
C GLN A 486 8.14 -15.38 14.00
N ILE A 487 7.24 -15.94 13.17
CA ILE A 487 7.42 -16.01 11.73
C ILE A 487 7.27 -14.62 11.09
N GLY A 488 6.23 -13.87 11.45
CA GLY A 488 5.92 -12.56 10.87
C GLY A 488 6.90 -11.44 11.21
N LEU A 489 7.90 -11.70 12.06
CA LEU A 489 9.00 -10.78 12.38
C LEU A 489 10.38 -11.37 12.05
N MET A 490 10.46 -12.52 11.37
CA MET A 490 11.75 -13.16 11.06
C MET A 490 12.69 -12.28 10.25
N ASN A 491 12.14 -11.36 9.45
CA ASN A 491 12.88 -10.44 8.61
C ASN A 491 12.68 -8.98 9.03
N ALA A 492 12.36 -8.73 10.31
CA ALA A 492 12.27 -7.39 10.84
C ALA A 492 13.63 -6.67 10.78
N SER A 493 13.62 -5.43 10.31
CA SER A 493 14.75 -4.52 10.27
C SER A 493 15.13 -4.09 11.69
N GLU A 494 16.42 -3.85 11.93
CA GLU A 494 16.90 -3.40 13.24
C GLU A 494 16.25 -2.06 13.63
N GLY A 495 15.63 -2.02 14.81
CA GLY A 495 14.98 -0.82 15.34
C GLY A 495 13.61 -0.50 14.74
N ASP A 496 13.11 -1.30 13.80
CA ASP A 496 11.74 -1.19 13.28
C ASP A 496 10.74 -1.83 14.28
N CYS A 497 9.62 -1.16 14.48
CA CYS A 497 8.57 -1.50 15.45
C CYS A 497 7.30 -2.04 14.77
N SER A 498 7.35 -2.39 13.49
CA SER A 498 6.19 -2.87 12.73
C SER A 498 5.58 -4.12 13.37
N ASP A 499 4.26 -4.22 13.28
CA ASP A 499 3.54 -5.41 13.75
C ASP A 499 3.87 -6.63 12.86
N PRO A 500 3.78 -7.87 13.39
CA PRO A 500 4.08 -9.08 12.61
C PRO A 500 3.20 -9.19 11.37
N GLY A 501 3.73 -9.74 10.27
CA GLY A 501 2.93 -10.07 9.10
C GLY A 501 3.49 -11.26 8.34
N MET A 502 2.71 -12.33 8.25
CA MET A 502 3.10 -13.56 7.55
C MET A 502 2.04 -14.02 6.57
N VAL A 503 2.47 -14.79 5.59
CA VAL A 503 1.59 -15.63 4.75
C VAL A 503 1.82 -17.09 5.11
N LEU A 504 0.76 -17.89 5.10
CA LEU A 504 0.83 -19.34 5.19
C LEU A 504 0.14 -20.02 4.00
N ARG A 505 0.52 -21.27 3.76
CA ARG A 505 -0.12 -22.14 2.78
C ARG A 505 0.02 -23.60 3.19
N ILE A 506 -1.07 -24.34 3.04
CA ILE A 506 -1.09 -25.80 3.18
C ILE A 506 -0.77 -26.39 1.80
N MET A 507 0.20 -27.31 1.76
CA MET A 507 0.67 -27.98 0.55
C MET A 507 0.50 -29.49 0.63
#